data_AF-A0A6P0T4V5-F1
#
_entry.id   AF-A0A6P0T4V5-F1
#
_cell.length_a   1.000
_cell.length_b   1.000
_cell.length_c   1.000
_cell.angle_alpha   90.00
_cell.angle_beta   90.00
_cell.angle_gamma   90.00
#
_symmetry.space_group_name_H-M   'P 1'
#
loop_
_entity.id
_entity.type
_entity.pdbx_description
1 polymer ?
#
loop_
_entity_poly.entity_id
_entity_poly.type
_entity_poly.pdbx_seq_one_letter_code
_entity_poly.pdbx_strand_id
1 'polypeptide(L)' 'MSSLSVSNEVLTGITTLAQQFNLSAEELLIGLSQGKLAIIDADELEDLLDVRDAVLAESDPENQERIPWEVVKQELDL' A
#
# COMPACT_ATOMS: atom_id res chain seq x y z
N MET A 1 27.79 6.33 -18.89
CA MET A 1 26.37 6.38 -19.29
C MET A 1 26.03 5.04 -19.91
N SER A 2 25.42 4.15 -19.13
CA SER A 2 24.94 2.87 -19.64
C SER A 2 23.61 3.13 -20.33
N SER A 3 23.47 2.82 -21.62
CA SER A 3 22.18 2.89 -22.29
C SER A 3 21.35 1.68 -21.90
N LEU A 4 20.11 1.91 -21.47
CA LEU A 4 19.15 0.84 -21.25
C LEU A 4 18.40 0.60 -22.57
N SER A 5 18.44 -0.64 -23.06
CA SER A 5 17.59 -1.06 -24.17
C SER A 5 16.45 -1.89 -23.60
N VAL A 6 15.22 -1.49 -23.92
CA VAL A 6 13.99 -2.19 -23.58
C VAL A 6 13.19 -2.42 -24.85
N SER A 7 12.38 -3.47 -24.87
CA SER A 7 11.46 -3.72 -25.98
C SER A 7 10.40 -2.63 -26.06
N ASN A 8 9.83 -2.42 -27.24
CA ASN A 8 8.72 -1.49 -27.41
C ASN A 8 7.51 -1.86 -26.54
N GLU A 9 7.24 -3.15 -26.37
CA GLU A 9 6.15 -3.64 -25.51
C GLU A 9 6.34 -3.21 -24.04
N VAL A 10 7.56 -3.38 -23.51
CA VAL A 10 7.90 -2.95 -22.14
C VAL A 10 7.81 -1.43 -22.02
N LEU A 11 8.31 -0.69 -23.01
CA LEU A 11 8.23 0.77 -23.01
C LEU A 11 6.78 1.27 -23.04
N THR A 12 5.91 0.64 -23.84
CA THR A 12 4.47 0.94 -23.86
C THR A 12 3.85 0.67 -22.49
N GLY A 13 4.13 -0.47 -21.87
CA GLY A 13 3.62 -0.80 -20.53
C GLY A 13 4.04 0.23 -19.48
N ILE A 14 5.32 0.61 -19.44
CA ILE A 14 5.85 1.63 -18.53
C ILE A 14 5.16 2.98 -18.77
N THR A 15 4.99 3.37 -20.04
CA THR A 15 4.37 4.65 -20.39
C THR A 15 2.88 4.69 -19.99
N THR A 16 2.15 3.60 -20.22
CA THR A 16 0.75 3.48 -19.80
C THR A 16 0.62 3.55 -18.29
N LEU A 17 1.49 2.86 -17.54
CA LEU A 17 1.50 2.93 -16.09
C LEU A 17 1.80 4.35 -15.60
N ALA A 18 2.81 5.01 -16.17
CA ALA A 18 3.17 6.39 -15.80
C ALA A 18 1.99 7.36 -15.99
N GLN A 19 1.23 7.22 -17.08
CA GLN A 19 0.04 8.02 -17.34
C GLN A 19 -1.05 7.86 -16.27
N GLN A 20 -1.22 6.67 -15.68
CA GLN A 20 -2.18 6.46 -14.58
C GLN A 20 -1.83 7.30 -13.34
N PHE A 21 -0.55 7.60 -13.13
CA PHE A 21 -0.06 8.45 -12.05
C PHE A 21 0.14 9.92 -12.47
N ASN A 22 -0.25 10.28 -13.70
CA ASN A 22 -0.01 11.60 -14.30
C ASN A 22 1.49 12.00 -14.31
N LEU A 23 2.36 11.01 -14.57
CA LEU A 23 3.81 11.15 -14.68
C LEU A 23 4.28 10.82 -16.09
N SER A 24 5.47 11.31 -16.45
CA SER A 24 6.24 10.75 -17.57
C SER A 24 6.90 9.42 -17.18
N ALA A 25 7.26 8.61 -18.18
CA ALA A 25 7.99 7.35 -17.96
C ALA A 25 9.32 7.57 -17.22
N GLU A 26 10.00 8.68 -17.49
CA GLU A 26 11.25 9.05 -16.82
C GLU A 26 11.01 9.40 -15.35
N GLU A 27 10.01 10.22 -15.04
CA GLU A 27 9.65 10.58 -13.65
C GLU A 27 9.25 9.36 -12.83
N LEU A 28 8.49 8.43 -13.42
CA LEU A 28 8.14 7.16 -12.79
C LEU A 28 9.40 6.36 -12.42
N LEU A 29 10.31 6.17 -13.37
CA LEU A 29 11.55 5.40 -13.15
C LEU A 29 12.49 6.08 -12.15
N ILE A 30 12.61 7.41 -12.19
CA ILE A 30 13.36 8.18 -11.20
C ILE A 30 12.75 8.00 -9.81
N GLY A 31 11.42 8.11 -9.67
CA GLY A 31 10.72 7.91 -8.41
C GLY A 31 10.93 6.50 -7.83
N LEU A 32 10.88 5.48 -8.68
CA LEU A 32 11.18 4.09 -8.30
C LEU A 32 12.64 3.94 -7.83
N SER A 33 13.61 4.45 -8.59
CA SER A 33 15.04 4.37 -8.23
C SER A 33 15.39 5.10 -6.93
N GLN A 34 14.61 6.13 -6.57
CA GLN A 34 14.78 6.90 -5.33
C GLN A 34 14.01 6.30 -4.15
N GLY A 35 13.26 5.21 -4.35
CA GLY A 35 12.39 4.60 -3.34
C GLY A 35 11.19 5.47 -2.96
N LYS A 36 10.87 6.50 -3.76
CA LYS A 36 9.69 7.35 -3.58
C LYS A 36 8.42 6.71 -4.12
N LEU A 37 8.59 5.77 -5.04
CA LEU A 37 7.57 4.87 -5.54
C LEU A 37 8.00 3.45 -5.19
N ALA A 38 7.09 2.68 -4.61
CA ALA A 38 7.29 1.27 -4.35
C ALA A 38 6.33 0.47 -5.23
N ILE A 39 6.84 -0.59 -5.86
CA ILE A 39 6.00 -1.63 -6.44
C ILE A 39 5.83 -2.67 -5.34
N ILE A 40 4.61 -2.86 -4.90
CA ILE A 40 4.25 -3.80 -3.85
C ILE A 40 3.14 -4.71 -4.39
N ASP A 41 3.17 -5.97 -3.97
CA ASP A 41 2.07 -6.88 -4.24
C ASP A 41 0.80 -6.39 -3.52
N ALA A 42 -0.38 -6.62 -4.10
CA ALA A 42 -1.63 -6.12 -3.53
C ALA A 42 -1.92 -6.76 -2.17
N ASP A 43 -1.63 -8.05 -2.02
CA ASP A 43 -1.87 -8.80 -0.78
C ASP A 43 -0.88 -8.33 0.30
N GLU A 44 0.40 -8.09 -0.07
CA GLU A 44 1.39 -7.52 0.84
C GLU A 44 1.05 -6.08 1.25
N LEU A 45 0.43 -5.30 0.36
CA LEU A 45 -0.05 -3.95 0.68
C LEU A 45 -1.20 -3.99 1.69
N GLU A 46 -2.15 -4.92 1.52
CA GLU A 46 -3.25 -5.12 2.47
C GLU A 46 -2.70 -5.44 3.86
N ASP A 47 -1.78 -6.40 3.98
CA ASP A 47 -1.14 -6.74 5.25
C ASP A 47 -0.46 -5.54 5.92
N LEU A 48 0.26 -4.71 5.14
CA LEU A 48 0.90 -3.50 5.68
C LEU A 48 -0.11 -2.45 6.15
N LEU A 49 -1.21 -2.29 5.41
CA LEU A 49 -2.29 -1.36 5.77
C LEU A 49 -3.00 -1.83 7.04
N ASP A 50 -3.27 -3.13 7.16
CA ASP A 50 -3.87 -3.73 8.35
C ASP A 50 -2.99 -3.55 9.59
N VAL A 51 -1.67 -3.77 9.46
CA VAL A 51 -0.74 -3.51 10.56
C VAL A 51 -0.73 -2.04 10.96
N ARG A 52 -0.70 -1.12 9.98
CA ARG A 52 -0.77 0.32 10.27
C ARG A 52 -2.06 0.66 11.01
N ASP A 53 -3.19 0.15 10.55
CA ASP A 53 -4.50 0.45 11.11
C ASP A 53 -4.67 -0.17 12.49
N ALA A 54 -4.13 -1.36 12.72
CA ALA A 54 -4.06 -1.97 14.04
C ALA A 54 -3.24 -1.12 15.03
N VAL A 55 -2.07 -0.62 14.62
CA VAL A 55 -1.25 0.27 15.46
C VAL A 55 -1.97 1.58 15.77
N LEU A 56 -2.65 2.17 14.79
CA LEU A 56 -3.44 3.38 14.99
C LEU A 56 -4.61 3.11 15.94
N ALA A 57 -5.34 2.02 15.75
CA ALA A 57 -6.45 1.62 16.60
C ALA A 57 -5.96 1.34 18.04
N GLU A 58 -4.80 0.70 18.20
CA GLU A 58 -4.20 0.44 19.51
C GLU A 58 -3.82 1.74 20.23
N SER A 59 -3.41 2.77 19.50
CA SER A 59 -3.05 4.07 20.07
C SER A 59 -4.24 4.90 20.57
N ASP A 60 -5.46 4.53 20.20
CA ASP A 60 -6.69 5.18 20.67
C ASP A 60 -7.08 4.66 22.07
N PRO A 61 -7.14 5.53 23.10
CA PRO A 61 -7.52 5.12 24.45
C PRO A 61 -8.91 4.50 24.55
N GLU A 62 -9.86 4.88 23.69
CA GLU A 62 -11.22 4.31 23.69
C GLU A 62 -11.19 2.83 23.25
N ASN A 63 -10.37 2.51 22.25
CA ASN A 63 -10.18 1.13 21.78
C ASN A 63 -9.42 0.24 22.79
N GLN A 64 -8.84 0.84 23.83
CA GLN A 64 -8.21 0.10 24.93
C GLN A 64 -9.18 -0.25 26.06
N GLU A 65 -10.44 0.21 25.99
CA GLU A 65 -11.43 -0.11 27.00
C GLU A 65 -11.62 -1.65 27.10
N ARG A 66 -11.49 -2.16 28.32
CA ARG A 66 -11.72 -3.58 28.61
C ARG A 66 -13.19 -3.76 28.96
N ILE A 67 -13.97 -4.27 28.01
CA ILE A 67 -15.37 -4.63 28.24
C ILE A 67 -15.49 -6.06 28.81
N PRO A 68 -16.43 -6.32 29.74
CA PRO A 68 -16.67 -7.67 30.25
C PRO A 68 -17.11 -8.64 29.14
N TRP A 69 -16.65 -9.88 29.22
CA TRP A 69 -16.98 -10.92 28.23
C TRP A 69 -18.50 -11.15 28.05
N GLU A 70 -19.30 -10.96 29.11
CA GLU A 70 -20.75 -11.10 29.02
C GLU A 70 -21.43 -10.00 28.19
N VAL A 71 -20.83 -8.80 28.13
CA VAL A 71 -21.30 -7.72 27.24
C VAL A 71 -21.04 -8.10 25.78
N VAL A 72 -19.86 -8.63 25.50
CA VAL A 72 -19.50 -9.10 24.15
C VAL A 72 -20.42 -10.20 23.65
N LYS A 73 -20.75 -11.18 24.51
CA LYS A 73 -21.69 -12.25 24.15
C LYS A 73 -23.08 -11.71 23.81
N GLN A 74 -23.57 -10.76 24.61
CA GLN A 74 -24.87 -10.14 24.38
C GLN A 74 -24.92 -9.38 23.05
N GLU A 75 -23.84 -8.71 22.65
CA GLU A 75 -23.75 -8.02 21.35
C GLU A 75 -23.64 -8.98 20.17
N LEU A 76 -23.01 -10.14 20.36
CA LEU A 76 -22.83 -11.17 19.33
C LEU A 76 -23.98 -12.20 19.27
N ASP A 77 -25.00 -12.05 20.12
CA ASP A 77 -26.15 -12.97 20.23
C ASP A 77 -25.72 -14.41 20.58
N LEU A 78 -24.71 -14.54 21.47
CA LEU A 78 -24.08 -15.80 21.92
C LEU A 78 -24.41 -16.20 23.37
#